data_AF-A0A2V9QA29-F1
#
_entry.id   AF-A0A2V9QA29-F1
#
_cell.length_a   1.000
_cell.length_b   1.000
_cell.length_c   1.000
_cell.angle_alpha   90.00
_cell.angle_beta   90.00
_cell.angle_gamma   90.00
#
_symmetry.space_group_name_H-M   'P 1'
#
loop_
_entity.id
_entity.type
_entity.pdbx_description
1 polymer ?
#
loop_
_entity_poly.entity_id
_entity_poly.type
_entity_poly.pdbx_seq_one_letter_code
_entity_poly.pdbx_strand_id
1 'polypeptide(L)'
;MPITLPSPRRAQLFAFWLIQSACAAFLAMIVCAALGVRRYLLLGIILGFLMALCGFWRPRAIASLYRVWNRCAERYAVVAKRLLLKICYYVVFTVVGCAGSSLRRSAKSQSLWVPRTTLPTNAYASQYDVALPGISHWSINYLGWAYKSGNIWAWGLLPFLMLIAALDTQESKTYPVSIYTLF
;
A
#
# COMPACT_ATOMS: atom_id res chain seq x y z
N MET A 1 12.16 15.40 -0.04
CA MET A 1 12.11 15.86 1.36
C MET A 1 12.06 14.64 2.26
N PRO A 2 12.94 14.51 3.26
CA PRO A 2 12.86 13.41 4.22
C PRO A 2 11.55 13.54 5.00
N ILE A 3 10.75 12.46 5.01
CA ILE A 3 9.55 12.38 5.83
C ILE A 3 10.03 12.33 7.29
N THR A 4 9.99 13.46 7.97
CA THR A 4 10.30 13.53 9.40
C THR A 4 9.11 12.98 10.16
N LEU A 5 9.19 11.72 10.54
CA LEU A 5 8.22 11.11 11.45
C LEU A 5 8.19 11.91 12.77
N PRO A 6 7.01 12.11 13.37
CA PRO A 6 6.90 12.76 14.67
C PRO A 6 7.76 12.02 15.70
N SER A 7 8.32 12.77 16.65
CA SER A 7 9.14 12.18 17.71
C SER A 7 8.35 11.06 18.42
N PRO A 8 8.93 9.86 18.56
CA PRO A 8 8.19 8.71 19.06
C PRO A 8 7.72 8.98 20.50
N ARG A 9 6.42 8.84 20.73
CA ARG A 9 5.85 8.98 22.07
C ARG A 9 6.33 7.80 22.93
N ARG A 10 6.56 8.02 24.23
CA ARG A 10 7.02 6.95 25.15
C ARG A 10 6.12 5.70 25.09
N ALA A 11 4.80 5.89 24.99
CA ALA A 11 3.85 4.80 24.86
C ALA A 11 4.08 3.93 23.60
N GLN A 12 4.47 4.53 22.46
CA GLN A 12 4.76 3.80 21.23
C GLN A 12 6.03 2.95 21.36
N LEU A 13 7.05 3.47 22.05
CA LEU A 13 8.29 2.73 22.32
C LEU A 13 8.02 1.53 23.24
N PHE A 14 7.17 1.71 24.26
CA PHE A 14 6.77 0.59 25.14
C PHE A 14 5.96 -0.46 24.40
N ALA A 15 4.95 -0.05 23.62
CA ALA A 15 4.15 -0.98 22.82
C ALA A 15 5.04 -1.77 21.83
N PHE A 16 5.95 -1.09 21.13
CA PHE A 16 6.91 -1.72 20.23
C PHE A 16 7.77 -2.76 20.95
N TRP A 17 8.36 -2.39 22.09
CA TRP A 17 9.22 -3.29 22.85
C TRP A 17 8.48 -4.50 23.42
N LEU A 18 7.25 -4.28 23.90
CA LEU A 18 6.40 -5.34 24.43
C LEU A 18 6.05 -6.35 23.33
N ILE A 19 5.64 -5.87 22.15
CA ILE A 19 5.37 -6.72 20.99
C ILE A 19 6.62 -7.51 20.60
N GLN A 20 7.78 -6.85 20.54
CA GLN A 20 9.02 -7.53 20.15
C GLN A 20 9.45 -8.60 21.17
N SER A 21 9.27 -8.32 22.46
CA SER A 21 9.53 -9.30 23.54
C SER A 21 8.57 -10.49 23.45
N ALA A 22 7.28 -10.23 23.18
CA ALA A 22 6.29 -11.29 23.00
C ALA A 22 6.58 -12.16 21.76
N CYS A 23 6.95 -11.54 20.63
CA CYS A 23 7.34 -12.26 19.42
C CYS A 23 8.60 -13.11 19.64
N ALA A 24 9.60 -12.58 20.33
CA ALA A 24 10.82 -13.33 20.67
C ALA A 24 10.51 -14.54 21.57
N ALA A 25 9.66 -14.35 22.59
CA ALA A 25 9.22 -15.44 23.47
C ALA A 25 8.46 -16.52 22.70
N PHE A 26 7.57 -16.11 21.81
CA PHE A 26 6.80 -17.02 20.97
C PHE A 26 7.68 -17.82 20.01
N LEU A 27 8.65 -17.17 19.35
CA LEU A 27 9.63 -17.84 18.50
C LEU A 27 10.49 -18.83 19.30
N ALA A 28 10.94 -18.45 20.49
CA ALA A 28 11.68 -19.34 21.37
C ALA A 28 10.85 -20.57 21.77
N MET A 29 9.56 -20.40 22.05
CA MET A 29 8.65 -21.52 22.34
C MET A 29 8.51 -22.46 21.13
N ILE A 30 8.35 -21.93 19.92
CA ILE A 30 8.27 -22.75 18.68
C ILE A 30 9.54 -23.55 18.49
N VAL A 31 10.71 -22.91 18.60
CA VAL A 31 12.01 -23.59 18.44
C VAL A 31 12.20 -24.68 19.49
N CYS A 32 11.91 -24.39 20.76
CA CYS A 32 12.00 -25.38 21.84
C CYS A 32 11.02 -26.54 21.66
N ALA A 33 9.80 -26.27 21.16
CA ALA A 33 8.81 -27.31 20.83
C ALA A 33 9.30 -28.19 19.69
N ALA A 34 9.88 -27.60 18.63
CA ALA A 34 10.44 -28.34 17.50
C ALA A 34 11.61 -29.25 17.90
N LEU A 35 12.40 -28.84 18.90
CA LEU A 35 13.48 -29.64 19.47
C LEU A 35 13.00 -30.71 20.48
N GLY A 36 11.68 -30.80 20.73
CA GLY A 36 11.10 -31.80 21.64
C GLY A 36 11.37 -31.55 23.13
N VAL A 37 11.97 -30.41 23.49
CA VAL A 37 12.41 -30.17 24.86
C VAL A 37 11.36 -29.38 25.65
N ARG A 38 10.35 -30.12 26.12
CA ARG A 38 9.17 -29.58 26.84
C ARG A 38 9.53 -28.74 28.08
N ARG A 39 10.67 -29.03 28.73
CA ARG A 39 11.19 -28.30 29.91
C ARG A 39 11.59 -26.86 29.60
N TYR A 40 11.93 -26.53 28.35
CA TYR A 40 12.38 -25.19 27.96
C TYR A 40 11.26 -24.25 27.49
N LEU A 41 10.01 -24.73 27.42
CA LEU A 41 8.85 -23.89 27.10
C LEU A 41 8.63 -22.79 28.15
N LEU A 42 8.74 -23.13 29.45
CA LEU A 42 8.65 -22.16 30.54
C LEU A 42 9.80 -21.15 30.54
N LEU A 43 10.99 -21.58 30.10
CA LEU A 43 12.17 -20.71 29.97
C LEU A 43 11.97 -19.62 28.91
N GLY A 44 11.26 -19.93 27.81
CA GLY A 44 10.89 -18.92 26.80
C GLY A 44 9.98 -17.83 27.34
N ILE A 45 9.01 -18.19 28.21
CA ILE A 45 8.10 -17.24 28.86
C ILE A 45 8.86 -16.36 29.85
N ILE A 46 9.71 -16.96 30.69
CA ILE A 46 10.54 -16.24 31.67
C ILE A 46 11.48 -15.25 30.96
N LEU A 47 12.13 -15.70 29.89
CA LEU A 47 13.03 -14.86 29.09
C LEU A 47 12.27 -13.68 28.44
N GLY A 48 11.09 -13.94 27.89
CA GLY A 48 10.22 -12.91 27.32
C GLY A 48 9.82 -11.83 28.33
N PHE A 49 9.47 -12.26 29.55
CA PHE A 49 9.12 -11.35 30.63
C PHE A 49 10.32 -10.51 31.11
N LEU A 50 11.49 -11.13 31.27
CA LEU A 50 12.73 -10.43 31.61
C LEU A 50 13.13 -9.41 30.55
N MET A 51 13.01 -9.75 29.27
CA MET A 51 13.25 -8.81 28.17
C MET A 51 12.25 -7.65 28.21
N ALA A 52 10.97 -7.93 28.42
CA ALA A 52 9.95 -6.89 28.54
C ALA A 52 10.26 -5.92 29.69
N LEU A 53 10.66 -6.43 30.87
CA LEU A 53 11.06 -5.62 32.02
C LEU A 53 12.29 -4.76 31.73
N CYS A 54 13.30 -5.31 31.07
CA CYS A 54 14.54 -4.59 30.74
C CYS A 54 14.26 -3.34 29.89
N GLY A 55 13.27 -3.42 28.99
CA GLY A 55 12.88 -2.28 28.18
C GLY A 55 12.23 -1.13 28.94
N PHE A 56 11.59 -1.41 30.08
CA PHE A 56 11.06 -0.34 30.94
C PHE A 56 12.16 0.54 31.53
N TRP A 57 13.34 -0.02 31.79
CA TRP A 57 14.43 0.66 32.47
C TRP A 57 15.28 1.54 31.54
N ARG A 58 15.31 1.27 30.22
CA ARG A 58 16.16 2.01 29.26
C ARG A 58 15.43 2.39 27.96
N PRO A 59 14.47 3.33 28.00
CA PRO A 59 13.71 3.76 26.82
C PRO A 59 14.56 4.42 25.73
N ARG A 60 15.71 5.02 26.09
CA ARG A 60 16.63 5.64 25.11
C ARG A 60 17.28 4.61 24.17
N ALA A 61 17.58 3.41 24.68
CA ALA A 61 18.13 2.34 23.85
C ALA A 61 17.09 1.84 22.83
N ILE A 62 15.84 1.67 23.27
CA ILE A 62 14.71 1.26 22.43
C ILE A 62 14.46 2.25 21.29
N ALA A 63 14.62 3.55 21.54
CA ALA A 63 14.41 4.56 20.51
C ALA A 63 15.33 4.37 19.28
N SER A 64 16.57 3.90 19.48
CA SER A 64 17.48 3.61 18.37
C SER A 64 17.00 2.42 17.53
N LEU A 65 16.61 1.33 18.21
CA LEU A 65 16.08 0.12 17.58
C LEU A 65 14.78 0.41 16.83
N TYR A 66 13.88 1.19 17.43
CA TYR A 66 12.63 1.63 16.82
C TYR A 66 12.86 2.43 15.54
N ARG A 67 13.84 3.35 15.53
CA ARG A 67 14.19 4.11 14.31
C ARG A 67 14.72 3.22 13.21
N VAL A 68 15.59 2.26 13.54
CA VAL A 68 16.11 1.30 12.55
C VAL A 68 14.99 0.42 12.01
N TRP A 69 14.15 -0.11 12.90
CA TRP A 69 12.98 -0.89 12.53
C TRP A 69 12.06 -0.09 11.58
N ASN A 70 11.79 1.17 11.91
CA ASN A 70 10.90 1.98 11.09
C ASN A 70 11.48 2.26 9.70
N ARG A 71 12.80 2.49 9.58
CA ARG A 71 13.47 2.60 8.27
C ARG A 71 13.36 1.30 7.46
N CYS A 72 13.50 0.15 8.12
CA CYS A 72 13.32 -1.14 7.47
C CYS A 72 11.86 -1.34 7.05
N ALA A 73 10.90 -0.99 7.91
CA ALA A 73 9.47 -1.06 7.63
C ALA A 73 9.06 -0.14 6.48
N GLU A 74 9.61 1.07 6.38
CA GLU A 74 9.41 1.96 5.24
C GLU A 74 9.92 1.35 3.94
N ARG A 75 11.16 0.84 3.93
CA ARG A 75 11.72 0.17 2.74
C ARG A 75 10.89 -1.05 2.35
N TYR A 76 10.49 -1.84 3.33
CA TYR A 76 9.62 -2.99 3.12
C TYR A 76 8.27 -2.57 2.55
N ALA A 77 7.64 -1.51 3.08
CA ALA A 77 6.37 -0.99 2.59
C ALA A 77 6.48 -0.52 1.12
N VAL A 78 7.58 0.15 0.76
CA VAL A 78 7.83 0.55 -0.64
C VAL A 78 7.97 -0.67 -1.55
N VAL A 79 8.71 -1.70 -1.12
CA VAL A 79 8.87 -2.94 -1.90
C VAL A 79 7.54 -3.69 -2.01
N ALA A 80 6.81 -3.85 -0.90
CA ALA A 80 5.51 -4.51 -0.85
C ALA A 80 4.49 -3.79 -1.75
N LYS A 81 4.44 -2.45 -1.72
CA LYS A 81 3.63 -1.63 -2.62
C LYS A 81 3.97 -1.89 -4.08
N ARG A 82 5.26 -1.88 -4.45
CA ARG A 82 5.71 -2.16 -5.82
C ARG A 82 5.33 -3.56 -6.28
N LEU A 83 5.49 -4.56 -5.42
CA LEU A 83 5.10 -5.94 -5.71
C LEU A 83 3.58 -6.05 -5.89
N LEU A 84 2.81 -5.41 -5.01
CA LEU A 84 1.35 -5.39 -5.08
C LEU A 84 0.86 -4.73 -6.37
N LEU A 85 1.41 -3.55 -6.72
CA LEU A 85 1.11 -2.88 -8.00
C LEU A 85 1.48 -3.75 -9.20
N LYS A 86 2.64 -4.43 -9.15
CA LYS A 86 3.05 -5.36 -10.21
C LYS A 86 2.05 -6.51 -10.33
N ILE A 87 1.62 -7.12 -9.24
CA ILE A 87 0.62 -8.19 -9.24
C ILE A 87 -0.71 -7.68 -9.81
N CYS A 88 -1.20 -6.52 -9.35
CA CYS A 88 -2.41 -5.91 -9.89
C CYS A 88 -2.31 -5.66 -11.38
N TYR A 89 -1.18 -5.12 -11.85
CA TYR A 89 -0.94 -4.89 -13.27
C TYR A 89 -0.96 -6.20 -14.07
N TYR A 90 -0.25 -7.23 -13.61
CA TYR A 90 -0.26 -8.55 -14.27
C TYR A 90 -1.66 -9.15 -14.34
N VAL A 91 -2.42 -9.11 -13.23
CA VAL A 91 -3.79 -9.64 -13.20
C VAL A 91 -4.70 -8.86 -14.14
N VAL A 92 -4.61 -7.53 -14.17
CA VAL A 92 -5.40 -6.71 -15.09
C VAL A 92 -5.03 -7.05 -16.54
N PHE A 93 -3.74 -7.11 -16.87
CA PHE A 93 -3.30 -7.39 -18.24
C PHE A 93 -3.63 -8.82 -18.70
N THR A 94 -3.54 -9.82 -17.83
CA THR A 94 -3.91 -11.20 -18.20
C THR A 94 -5.41 -11.32 -18.39
N VAL A 95 -6.23 -10.74 -17.50
CA VAL A 95 -7.69 -10.77 -17.62
C VAL A 95 -8.15 -10.01 -18.88
N VAL A 96 -7.60 -8.82 -19.12
CA VAL A 96 -7.88 -8.03 -20.34
C VAL A 96 -7.40 -8.76 -21.59
N GLY A 97 -6.23 -9.39 -21.56
CA GLY A 97 -5.67 -10.15 -22.68
C GLY A 97 -6.53 -11.37 -23.03
N CYS A 98 -6.96 -12.14 -22.03
CA CYS A 98 -7.86 -13.27 -22.20
C CYS A 98 -9.24 -12.82 -22.72
N ALA A 99 -9.80 -11.74 -22.18
CA ALA A 99 -11.07 -11.18 -22.67
C ALA A 99 -10.94 -10.65 -24.12
N GLY A 100 -9.84 -9.97 -24.44
CA GLY A 100 -9.53 -9.49 -25.79
C GLY A 100 -9.33 -10.61 -26.81
N SER A 101 -8.86 -11.78 -26.37
CA SER A 101 -8.68 -12.96 -27.24
C SER A 101 -10.00 -13.65 -27.63
N SER A 102 -11.06 -13.49 -26.82
CA SER A 102 -12.39 -14.04 -27.12
C SER A 102 -13.29 -13.06 -27.90
N LEU A 103 -12.91 -11.79 -27.98
CA LEU A 103 -13.57 -10.77 -28.79
C LEU A 103 -13.26 -11.00 -30.28
N ARG A 104 -14.16 -11.70 -30.98
CA ARG A 104 -14.19 -11.71 -32.46
C ARG A 104 -14.35 -10.27 -32.95
N ARG A 105 -13.25 -9.71 -33.47
CA ARG A 105 -13.19 -8.36 -34.06
C ARG A 105 -14.13 -8.31 -35.27
N SER A 106 -15.33 -7.79 -35.09
CA SER A 106 -16.19 -7.43 -36.22
C SER A 106 -15.51 -6.30 -36.98
N ALA A 107 -15.33 -6.42 -38.30
CA ALA A 107 -14.61 -5.43 -39.13
C ALA A 107 -15.19 -4.00 -39.08
N LYS A 108 -16.34 -3.80 -38.42
CA LYS A 108 -16.99 -2.50 -38.18
C LYS A 108 -16.81 -1.94 -36.76
N SER A 109 -16.18 -2.66 -35.83
CA SER A 109 -16.00 -2.16 -34.45
C SER A 109 -14.81 -1.21 -34.38
N GLN A 110 -15.10 0.10 -34.33
CA GLN A 110 -14.13 1.13 -34.00
C GLN A 110 -13.52 0.87 -32.62
N SER A 111 -12.29 1.36 -32.41
CA SER A 111 -11.62 1.33 -31.10
C SER A 111 -12.58 1.83 -30.00
N LEU A 112 -12.82 1.00 -28.97
CA LEU A 112 -13.56 1.40 -27.76
C LEU A 112 -12.78 2.41 -26.91
N TRP A 113 -11.49 2.61 -27.19
CA TRP A 113 -10.71 3.70 -26.62
C TRP A 113 -11.12 4.98 -27.30
N VAL A 114 -11.92 5.79 -26.59
CA VAL A 114 -12.20 7.17 -26.97
C VAL A 114 -10.92 7.96 -26.73
N PRO A 115 -10.34 8.63 -27.76
CA PRO A 115 -9.22 9.52 -27.54
C PRO A 115 -9.64 10.58 -26.52
N ARG A 116 -8.82 10.84 -25.51
CA ARG A 116 -8.98 12.05 -24.69
C ARG A 116 -8.89 13.22 -25.66
N THR A 117 -10.01 13.89 -25.90
CA THR A 117 -10.02 15.14 -26.67
C THR A 117 -9.03 16.08 -26.01
N THR A 118 -7.97 16.42 -26.75
CA THR A 118 -7.02 17.45 -26.36
C THR A 118 -7.82 18.75 -26.21
N LEU A 119 -7.94 19.22 -24.98
CA LEU A 119 -8.61 20.46 -24.67
C LEU A 119 -7.70 21.63 -25.12
N PRO A 120 -8.26 22.83 -25.36
CA PRO A 120 -7.45 23.98 -25.68
C PRO A 120 -6.57 24.37 -24.48
N THR A 121 -5.38 24.94 -24.72
CA THR A 121 -4.30 25.14 -23.73
C THR A 121 -4.76 25.84 -22.43
N ASN A 122 -5.72 26.75 -22.57
CA ASN A 122 -6.38 27.52 -21.51
C ASN A 122 -7.40 26.72 -20.66
N ALA A 123 -7.91 25.59 -21.15
CA ALA A 123 -8.78 24.68 -20.39
C ALA A 123 -7.99 23.74 -19.46
N TYR A 124 -6.68 23.59 -19.67
CA TYR A 124 -5.82 22.84 -18.75
C TYR A 124 -5.46 23.65 -17.49
N ALA A 125 -5.42 25.00 -17.58
CA ALA A 125 -5.14 25.86 -16.44
C ALA A 125 -6.27 25.81 -15.39
N SER A 126 -7.53 25.71 -15.82
CA SER A 126 -8.68 25.60 -14.92
C SER A 126 -8.93 24.18 -14.41
N GLN A 127 -8.37 23.14 -15.05
CA GLN A 127 -8.50 21.76 -14.59
C GLN A 127 -7.65 21.42 -13.36
N TYR A 128 -6.65 22.23 -13.03
CA TYR A 128 -5.94 22.10 -11.74
C TYR A 128 -6.81 22.53 -10.55
N ASP A 129 -7.76 23.45 -10.77
CA ASP A 129 -8.72 23.91 -9.76
C ASP A 129 -10.02 23.07 -9.74
N VAL A 130 -10.32 22.35 -10.82
CA VAL A 130 -11.35 21.31 -10.79
C VAL A 130 -10.78 20.11 -10.05
N ALA A 131 -10.91 20.15 -8.73
CA ALA A 131 -10.73 19.02 -7.83
C ALA A 131 -11.19 17.76 -8.56
N LEU A 132 -10.25 16.83 -8.82
CA LEU A 132 -10.60 15.51 -9.31
C LEU A 132 -11.76 15.02 -8.42
N PRO A 133 -12.95 14.76 -8.98
CA PRO A 133 -14.08 14.33 -8.18
C PRO A 133 -13.59 13.11 -7.41
N GLY A 134 -13.72 13.19 -6.08
CA GLY A 134 -13.10 12.24 -5.17
C GLY A 134 -13.34 10.79 -5.61
N ILE A 135 -12.44 9.93 -5.15
CA ILE A 135 -12.39 8.46 -5.34
C ILE A 135 -13.78 7.79 -5.36
N SER A 136 -14.76 8.40 -4.69
CA SER A 136 -16.20 8.10 -4.70
C SER A 136 -16.87 7.92 -6.08
N HIS A 137 -16.64 8.80 -7.07
CA HIS A 137 -17.50 8.82 -8.28
C HIS A 137 -16.97 8.06 -9.50
N TRP A 138 -15.66 7.84 -9.63
CA TRP A 138 -15.11 7.16 -10.82
C TRP A 138 -15.48 5.67 -10.86
N SER A 139 -15.57 5.03 -9.68
CA SER A 139 -15.92 3.61 -9.56
C SER A 139 -17.36 3.34 -9.98
N ILE A 140 -18.28 4.23 -9.60
CA ILE A 140 -19.68 4.22 -10.02
C ILE A 140 -19.78 4.42 -11.54
N ASN A 141 -19.04 5.37 -12.10
CA ASN A 141 -19.00 5.61 -13.54
C ASN A 141 -18.45 4.41 -14.32
N TYR A 142 -17.42 3.75 -13.79
CA TYR A 142 -16.83 2.55 -14.37
C TYR A 142 -17.81 1.36 -14.35
N LEU A 143 -18.51 1.14 -13.23
CA LEU A 143 -19.57 0.14 -13.14
C LEU A 143 -20.73 0.42 -14.09
N GLY A 144 -21.14 1.69 -14.19
CA GLY A 144 -22.18 2.13 -15.13
C GLY A 144 -21.77 1.88 -16.58
N TRP A 145 -20.52 2.14 -16.95
CA TRP A 145 -19.97 1.79 -18.27
C TRP A 145 -19.93 0.28 -18.50
N ALA A 146 -19.47 -0.50 -17.51
CA ALA A 146 -19.38 -1.94 -17.63
C ALA A 146 -20.75 -2.58 -17.83
N TYR A 147 -21.77 -2.09 -17.12
CA TYR A 147 -23.16 -2.50 -17.28
C TYR A 147 -23.70 -2.14 -18.68
N LYS A 148 -23.54 -0.88 -19.11
CA LYS A 148 -24.04 -0.40 -20.42
C LYS A 148 -23.35 -1.09 -21.61
N SER A 149 -22.08 -1.47 -21.46
CA SER A 149 -21.31 -2.12 -22.52
C SER A 149 -21.43 -3.65 -22.52
N GLY A 150 -22.16 -4.24 -21.57
CA GLY A 150 -22.29 -5.69 -21.43
C GLY A 150 -21.00 -6.41 -21.00
N ASN A 151 -19.96 -5.66 -20.60
CA ASN A 151 -18.65 -6.19 -20.22
C ASN A 151 -18.63 -6.61 -18.75
N ILE A 152 -19.28 -7.72 -18.42
CA ILE A 152 -19.38 -8.26 -17.06
C ILE A 152 -17.99 -8.54 -16.45
N TRP A 153 -17.01 -8.94 -17.27
CA TRP A 153 -15.63 -9.19 -16.83
C TRP A 153 -14.96 -7.94 -16.22
N ALA A 154 -15.36 -6.73 -16.63
CA ALA A 154 -14.82 -5.49 -16.11
C ALA A 154 -15.13 -5.30 -14.62
N TRP A 155 -16.18 -5.93 -14.11
CA TRP A 155 -16.54 -5.90 -12.68
C TRP A 155 -15.47 -6.59 -11.83
N GLY A 156 -14.88 -7.67 -12.35
CA GLY A 156 -13.78 -8.39 -11.70
C GLY A 156 -12.50 -7.57 -11.58
N LEU A 157 -12.31 -6.54 -12.42
CA LEU A 157 -11.16 -5.64 -12.34
C LEU A 157 -11.31 -4.53 -11.30
N LEU A 158 -12.55 -4.19 -10.92
CA LEU A 158 -12.84 -3.11 -9.99
C LEU A 158 -12.03 -3.18 -8.68
N PRO A 159 -11.91 -4.32 -7.96
CA PRO A 159 -11.13 -4.38 -6.73
C PRO A 159 -9.64 -4.07 -6.95
N PHE A 160 -9.06 -4.46 -8.09
CA PHE A 160 -7.68 -4.17 -8.42
C PHE A 160 -7.47 -2.69 -8.75
N LEU A 161 -8.41 -2.09 -9.50
CA LEU A 161 -8.40 -0.66 -9.80
C LEU A 161 -8.56 0.20 -8.54
N MET A 162 -9.46 -0.21 -7.63
CA MET A 162 -9.62 0.40 -6.31
C MET A 162 -8.32 0.31 -5.50
N LEU A 163 -7.67 -0.85 -5.50
CA LEU A 163 -6.41 -1.04 -4.78
C LEU A 163 -5.29 -0.16 -5.35
N ILE A 164 -5.19 -0.06 -6.69
CA ILE A 164 -4.24 0.84 -7.35
C ILE A 164 -4.54 2.30 -6.99
N ALA A 165 -5.80 2.74 -7.08
CA ALA A 165 -6.20 4.10 -6.74
C ALA A 165 -5.92 4.46 -5.27
N ALA A 166 -6.14 3.52 -4.35
CA ALA A 166 -5.82 3.69 -2.93
C ALA A 166 -4.31 3.78 -2.69
N LEU A 167 -3.49 3.04 -3.46
CA LEU A 167 -2.03 3.09 -3.38
C LEU A 167 -1.44 4.36 -4.01
N ASP A 168 -2.13 4.95 -4.99
CA ASP A 168 -1.69 6.16 -5.70
C ASP A 168 -1.95 7.44 -4.87
N THR A 169 -3.04 7.50 -4.13
CA THR A 169 -3.39 8.67 -3.29
C THR A 169 -2.39 8.96 -2.17
N GLN A 170 -1.72 7.92 -1.64
CA GLN A 170 -0.62 8.07 -0.69
C GLN A 170 0.63 8.76 -1.28
N GLU A 171 0.72 8.88 -2.60
CA GLU A 171 1.84 9.47 -3.32
C GLU A 171 1.57 10.88 -3.83
N SER A 172 0.46 11.52 -3.39
CA SER A 172 0.22 12.96 -3.59
C SER A 172 1.28 13.78 -2.84
N LYS A 173 2.48 13.80 -3.41
CA LYS A 173 3.48 14.82 -3.19
C LYS A 173 2.75 16.14 -3.34
N THR A 174 2.77 16.96 -2.30
CA THR A 174 2.54 18.39 -2.43
C THR A 174 3.51 18.85 -3.51
N TYR A 175 3.01 19.05 -4.73
CA TYR A 175 3.80 19.66 -5.78
C TYR A 175 4.23 21.02 -5.25
N PRO A 176 5.51 21.41 -5.34
CA PRO A 176 5.88 22.77 -4.96
C PRO A 176 5.06 23.71 -5.84
N VAL A 177 4.24 24.55 -5.21
CA VAL A 177 3.40 25.61 -5.81
C VAL A 177 4.27 26.75 -6.38
N SER A 178 5.50 26.45 -6.79
CA SER A 178 6.49 27.40 -7.28
C SER A 178 7.21 26.86 -8.51
N ILE A 179 6.44 26.46 -9.53
CA ILE A 179 6.92 26.69 -10.90
C ILE A 179 6.64 28.17 -11.16
N TYR A 180 7.55 29.03 -10.70
CA TYR A 180 7.64 30.39 -11.18
C TYR A 180 7.90 30.32 -12.68
N THR A 181 6.91 30.73 -13.47
CA THR A 181 7.10 31.08 -14.88
C THR A 181 7.97 32.34 -14.91
N LEU A 182 9.28 32.16 -15.15
CA LEU A 182 10.02 33.18 -15.90
C LEU A 182 9.57 33.03 -17.35
N PHE A 183 8.68 33.93 -17.77
CA PHE A 183 8.59 34.62 -19.06
C PHE A 183 7.24 35.35 -19.12
#